data_AF-A0A7J9QVV8-F1
#
_entry.id   AF-A0A7J9QVV8-F1
#
_cell.length_a   1.000
_cell.length_b   1.000
_cell.length_c   1.000
_cell.angle_alpha   90.00
_cell.angle_beta   90.00
_cell.angle_gamma   90.00
#
_symmetry.space_group_name_H-M   'P 1'
#
loop_
_entity.id
_entity.type
_entity.pdbx_description
1 polymer ?
#
loop_
_entity_poly.entity_id
_entity_poly.type
_entity_poly.pdbx_seq_one_letter_code
_entity_poly.pdbx_strand_id
1 'polypeptide(L)' 'MGLFGGNQNELKCKKCGTILSDSERLKKHQEIAHNKKKEKCRVCGTEFNTQEDLRKHKKNCK' A
#
# COMPACT_ATOMS: atom_id res chain seq x y z
N MET A 1 11.15 -38.57 10.65
CA MET A 1 11.94 -37.88 9.61
C MET A 1 11.47 -36.45 9.56
N GLY A 2 12.19 -35.55 10.24
CA GLY A 2 11.92 -34.13 10.20
C GLY A 2 12.51 -33.54 8.93
N LEU A 3 11.68 -32.89 8.13
CA LEU A 3 12.09 -31.94 7.09
C LEU A 3 11.06 -30.80 7.08
N PHE A 4 11.00 -30.03 8.17
CA PHE A 4 10.47 -28.66 8.13
C PHE A 4 11.60 -27.78 7.55
N GLY A 5 11.83 -27.92 6.26
CA GLY A 5 12.87 -27.21 5.53
C GLY A 5 12.27 -26.62 4.27
N GLY A 6 11.91 -25.34 4.34
CA GLY A 6 11.44 -24.62 3.17
C GLY A 6 10.78 -23.32 3.58
N ASN A 7 11.62 -22.31 3.82
CA ASN A 7 11.31 -20.88 3.77
C ASN A 7 9.99 -20.62 3.02
N GLN A 8 8.88 -20.47 3.76
CA GLN A 8 7.78 -19.70 3.22
C GLN A 8 8.37 -18.31 3.18
N ASN A 9 8.77 -17.88 1.98
CA ASN A 9 9.14 -16.51 1.73
C ASN A 9 7.85 -15.73 1.98
N GLU A 10 7.58 -15.45 3.26
CA GLU A 10 6.39 -14.76 3.72
C GLU A 10 6.55 -13.36 3.20
N LEU A 11 5.92 -13.09 2.07
CA LEU A 11 6.03 -11.83 1.37
C LEU A 11 5.10 -10.88 2.11
N LYS A 12 5.63 -10.43 3.25
CA LYS A 12 4.98 -9.51 4.17
C LYS A 12 5.15 -8.10 3.62
N CYS A 13 4.02 -7.45 3.37
CA CYS A 13 4.01 -6.06 3.01
C CYS A 13 4.53 -5.22 4.19
N LYS A 14 5.66 -4.54 4.03
CA LYS A 14 6.23 -3.67 5.07
C LYS A 14 5.36 -2.45 5.40
N LYS A 15 4.38 -2.12 4.56
CA LYS A 15 3.51 -0.94 4.73
C LYS A 15 2.24 -1.21 5.54
N CYS A 16 1.67 -2.41 5.48
CA CYS A 16 0.45 -2.78 6.24
C CYS A 16 0.58 -4.09 7.02
N GLY A 17 1.66 -4.85 6.84
CA GLY A 17 1.87 -6.14 7.48
C GLY A 17 1.12 -7.31 6.84
N THR A 18 0.42 -7.12 5.71
CA THR A 18 -0.27 -8.21 5.00
C THR A 18 0.73 -9.24 4.50
N ILE A 19 0.53 -10.50 4.88
CA ILE A 19 1.35 -11.63 4.44
C ILE A 19 0.70 -12.22 3.19
N LEU A 20 1.48 -12.35 2.12
CA LEU A 20 1.05 -12.97 0.89
C LEU A 20 1.96 -14.16 0.57
N SER A 21 1.37 -15.19 -0.01
CA SER A 21 2.06 -16.44 -0.33
C SER A 21 2.90 -16.37 -1.61
N ASP A 22 2.85 -15.24 -2.33
CA ASP A 22 3.47 -15.09 -3.65
C ASP A 22 3.96 -13.65 -3.90
N SER A 23 5.06 -13.54 -4.67
CA SER A 23 5.77 -12.26 -4.90
C SER A 23 5.04 -11.37 -5.90
N GLU A 24 4.40 -11.96 -6.91
CA GLU A 24 3.56 -11.24 -7.85
C GLU A 24 2.32 -10.69 -7.13
N ARG A 25 1.71 -11.49 -6.24
CA ARG A 25 0.63 -11.01 -5.39
C ARG A 25 1.06 -9.88 -4.47
N LEU A 26 2.25 -9.98 -3.85
CA LEU A 26 2.78 -8.90 -3.03
C LEU A 26 3.06 -7.64 -3.83
N LYS A 27 3.68 -7.76 -5.00
CA LYS A 27 3.96 -6.64 -5.87
C LYS A 27 2.68 -5.95 -6.31
N LYS A 28 1.69 -6.71 -6.78
CA LYS A 28 0.37 -6.18 -7.16
C LYS A 28 -0.33 -5.54 -5.97
N HIS A 29 -0.32 -6.18 -4.80
CA HIS A 29 -0.85 -5.60 -3.56
C HIS A 29 -0.18 -4.26 -3.23
N GLN A 30 1.15 -4.20 -3.28
CA GLN A 30 1.88 -2.96 -3.05
C GLN A 30 1.53 -1.91 -4.09
N GLU A 31 1.38 -2.25 -5.35
CA GLU A 31 0.97 -1.32 -6.39
C GLU A 31 -0.46 -0.80 -6.17
N ILE A 32 -1.43 -1.69 -5.98
CA ILE A 32 -2.85 -1.32 -5.90
C ILE A 32 -3.29 -0.84 -4.52
N ALA A 33 -2.55 -1.12 -3.44
CA ALA A 33 -2.94 -0.75 -2.08
C ALA A 33 -2.05 0.37 -1.53
N HIS A 34 -0.78 0.40 -1.93
CA HIS A 34 0.21 1.34 -1.38
C HIS A 34 0.83 2.30 -2.38
N ASN A 35 0.90 1.92 -3.65
CA ASN A 35 1.15 2.83 -4.77
C ASN A 35 -0.15 3.18 -5.48
N LYS A 36 -1.33 2.99 -4.83
CA LYS A 36 -2.47 3.86 -5.15
C LYS A 36 -1.87 5.24 -5.12
N LYS A 37 -1.92 5.94 -6.26
CA LYS A 37 -1.35 7.26 -6.40
C LYS A 37 -2.00 8.10 -5.29
N LYS A 38 -1.31 8.20 -4.16
CA LYS A 38 -1.83 8.92 -3.01
C LYS A 38 -1.66 10.35 -3.42
N GLU A 39 -2.80 10.95 -3.71
CA GLU A 39 -2.84 12.29 -4.22
C GLU A 39 -2.59 13.20 -3.00
N LYS A 40 -1.33 13.63 -2.85
CA LYS A 40 -0.89 14.48 -1.74
C LYS A 40 -1.32 15.91 -2.00
N CYS A 41 -1.97 16.53 -1.01
CA CYS A 41 -2.25 17.95 -1.06
C CYS A 41 -0.94 18.73 -0.96
N ARG A 42 -0.65 19.60 -1.94
CA ARG A 42 0.57 20.43 -1.94
C ARG A 42 0.55 21.57 -0.93
N VAL A 43 -0.62 21.90 -0.39
CA VAL A 43 -0.81 23.00 0.57
C VAL A 43 -0.54 22.50 1.99
N CYS A 44 -1.33 21.53 2.47
CA CYS A 44 -1.22 21.01 3.84
C CYS A 44 -0.48 19.67 3.95
N GLY A 45 -0.09 19.03 2.83
CA GLY A 45 0.69 17.80 2.85
C GLY A 45 -0.10 16.52 3.12
N THR A 46 -1.42 16.59 3.30
CA THR A 46 -2.27 15.43 3.59
C THR A 46 -2.34 14.47 2.39
N GLU A 47 -2.19 13.18 2.65
CA GLU A 47 -2.25 12.13 1.64
C GLU A 47 -3.67 11.56 1.53
N PHE A 48 -4.24 11.55 0.31
CA PHE A 48 -5.55 10.97 0.05
C PHE A 48 -5.44 9.73 -0.82
N ASN A 49 -6.25 8.71 -0.53
CA ASN A 49 -6.26 7.47 -1.30
C ASN A 49 -7.03 7.57 -2.62
N THR A 50 -7.81 8.64 -2.83
CA THR A 50 -8.55 8.90 -4.07
C THR A 50 -8.38 10.35 -4.52
N GLN A 51 -8.49 10.56 -5.84
CA GLN A 51 -8.47 11.89 -6.44
C GLN A 51 -9.71 12.72 -6.06
N GLU A 52 -10.87 12.08 -5.85
CA GLU A 52 -12.09 12.78 -5.41
C GLU A 52 -11.96 13.35 -4.01
N ASP A 53 -11.42 12.56 -3.07
CA ASP A 53 -11.16 13.04 -1.71
C ASP A 53 -10.17 14.20 -1.72
N LEU A 54 -9.09 14.09 -2.49
CA LEU A 54 -8.16 15.22 -2.65
C LEU A 54 -8.88 16.45 -3.23
N ARG A 55 -9.73 16.29 -4.26
CA ARG A 55 -10.44 17.43 -4.88
C ARG A 55 -11.39 18.11 -3.91
N LYS A 56 -12.13 17.35 -3.11
CA LYS A 56 -13.01 17.88 -2.05
C LYS A 56 -12.21 18.60 -0.98
N HIS A 57 -11.12 17.98 -0.55
CA HIS A 57 -10.22 18.54 0.45
C HIS A 57 -9.52 19.81 -0.05
N LYS A 58 -9.04 19.87 -1.29
CA LYS A 58 -8.37 21.04 -1.87
C LYS A 58 -9.21 22.31 -1.80
N LYS A 59 -10.54 22.21 -1.80
CA LYS A 59 -11.43 23.36 -1.64
C LYS A 59 -11.45 23.93 -0.22
N ASN A 60 -11.04 23.15 0.78
CA ASN A 60 -11.08 23.49 2.19
C ASN A 60 -9.70 23.41 2.88
N CYS A 61 -8.64 23.00 2.18
CA CYS A 61 -7.28 22.96 2.71
C CYS A 61 -6.75 24.39 2.80
N LYS A 62 -6.53 24.85 4.03
CA LYS A 62 -5.76 26.04 4.38
C LYS A 62 -4.32 25.66 4.63
#